data_AF-A0A444YYQ8-F1
#
_entry.id   AF-A0A444YYQ8-F1
#
_cell.length_a   1.000
_cell.length_b   1.000
_cell.length_c   1.000
_cell.angle_alpha   90.00
_cell.angle_beta   90.00
_cell.angle_gamma   90.00
#
_symmetry.space_group_name_H-M   'P 1'
#
loop_
_entity.id
_entity.type
_entity.pdbx_description
1 polymer ?
#
loop_
_entity_poly.entity_id
_entity_poly.type
_entity_poly.pdbx_seq_one_letter_code
_entity_poly.pdbx_strand_id
1 'polypeptide(L)'
;MNGGQVSSRRKKLRLFQRDSYRRRVFFNYEKHIRLQSPPEKVFEYFASIKTANGEVYMTPVDLMRAVVPVFPLSESNCVREGFLRGEQVPDTLRC
;
A
#
# COMPACT_ATOMS: atom_id res chain seq x y z
N MET A 1 -30.57 -20.15 17.11
CA MET A 1 -30.10 -18.81 17.55
C MET A 1 -28.72 -18.55 16.94
N ASN A 2 -28.60 -17.52 16.11
CA ASN A 2 -27.50 -17.24 15.17
C ASN A 2 -26.26 -16.62 15.83
N GLY A 3 -25.45 -17.41 16.56
CA GLY A 3 -24.25 -16.92 17.27
C GLY A 3 -22.96 -16.79 16.44
N GLY A 4 -22.87 -17.44 15.28
CA GLY A 4 -21.61 -17.53 14.50
C GLY A 4 -21.26 -16.29 13.66
N GLN A 5 -22.24 -15.59 13.10
CA GLN A 5 -21.99 -14.53 12.11
C GLN A 5 -21.53 -13.18 12.70
N VAL A 6 -21.90 -12.89 13.95
CA VAL A 6 -21.57 -11.60 14.61
C VAL A 6 -20.07 -11.51 14.96
N SER A 7 -19.42 -12.64 15.25
CA SER A 7 -18.00 -12.69 15.61
C SER A 7 -17.08 -12.42 14.42
N SER A 8 -17.43 -12.90 13.23
CA SER A 8 -16.67 -12.73 11.98
C SER A 8 -16.75 -11.29 11.47
N ARG A 9 -17.92 -10.66 11.52
CA ARG A 9 -18.11 -9.23 11.16
C ARG A 9 -17.28 -8.28 12.04
N ARG A 10 -17.21 -8.52 13.35
CA ARG A 10 -16.39 -7.71 14.28
C ARG A 10 -14.89 -7.88 14.05
N LYS A 11 -14.44 -9.08 13.67
CA LYS A 11 -13.04 -9.32 13.28
C LYS A 11 -12.69 -8.61 11.97
N LYS A 12 -13.58 -8.71 10.96
CA LYS A 12 -13.43 -8.04 9.66
C LYS A 12 -13.37 -6.52 9.80
N LEU A 13 -14.25 -5.92 10.60
CA LEU A 13 -14.28 -4.47 10.83
C LEU A 13 -13.01 -3.96 11.53
N ARG A 14 -12.47 -4.73 12.49
CA ARG A 14 -11.19 -4.40 13.15
C ARG A 14 -9.99 -4.51 12.22
N LEU A 15 -10.00 -5.46 11.29
CA LEU A 15 -8.98 -5.59 10.25
C LEU A 15 -9.03 -4.40 9.29
N PHE A 16 -10.22 -4.03 8.79
CA PHE A 16 -10.38 -2.84 7.94
C PHE A 16 -9.97 -1.52 8.64
N GLN A 17 -10.29 -1.35 9.93
CA GLN A 17 -9.81 -0.19 10.69
C GLN A 17 -8.28 -0.21 10.84
N ARG A 18 -7.67 -1.37 11.14
CA ARG A 18 -6.20 -1.50 11.15
C ARG A 18 -5.59 -1.19 9.79
N ASP A 19 -6.21 -1.63 8.70
CA ASP A 19 -5.75 -1.38 7.35
C ASP A 19 -5.85 0.10 6.99
N SER A 20 -6.92 0.79 7.37
CA SER A 20 -7.05 2.26 7.19
C SER A 20 -5.98 3.05 7.96
N TYR A 21 -5.69 2.66 9.20
CA TYR A 21 -4.64 3.28 10.00
C TYR A 21 -3.25 3.04 9.41
N ARG A 22 -2.95 1.78 9.05
CA ARG A 22 -1.69 1.41 8.39
C ARG A 22 -1.48 2.21 7.11
N ARG A 23 -2.48 2.25 6.23
CA ARG A 23 -2.42 3.03 4.98
C ARG A 23 -2.10 4.49 5.24
N ARG A 24 -2.71 5.12 6.25
CA ARG A 24 -2.43 6.52 6.62
C ARG A 24 -0.99 6.72 7.10
N VAL A 25 -0.46 5.79 7.90
CA VAL A 25 0.94 5.84 8.37
C VAL A 25 1.91 5.73 7.20
N PHE A 26 1.71 4.75 6.32
CA PHE A 26 2.56 4.58 5.15
C PHE A 26 2.46 5.75 4.18
N PHE A 27 1.27 6.32 3.98
CA PHE A 27 1.09 7.51 3.14
C PHE A 27 1.92 8.70 3.65
N ASN A 28 1.84 9.00 4.95
CA ASN A 28 2.62 10.08 5.54
C ASN A 28 4.13 9.81 5.46
N TYR A 29 4.54 8.57 5.68
CA TYR A 29 5.94 8.17 5.57
C TYR A 29 6.46 8.30 4.13
N GLU A 30 5.71 7.80 3.15
CA GLU A 30 6.03 7.92 1.72
C GLU A 30 6.02 9.37 1.24
N LYS A 31 5.14 10.22 1.79
CA LYS A 31 5.19 11.66 1.52
C LYS A 31 6.51 12.26 2.03
N HIS A 32 6.92 11.90 3.24
CA HIS A 32 8.14 12.41 3.84
C HIS A 32 9.39 11.93 3.09
N ILE A 33 9.45 10.65 2.71
CA ILE A 33 10.61 10.11 1.98
C ILE A 33 10.78 10.78 0.62
N ARG A 34 9.69 11.07 -0.11
CA ARG A 34 9.74 11.79 -1.40
C ARG A 34 10.24 13.23 -1.27
N LEU A 35 9.91 13.91 -0.17
CA LEU A 35 10.21 15.34 0.02
C LEU A 35 11.57 15.59 0.67
N GLN A 36 12.02 14.67 1.53
CA GLN A 36 13.15 14.93 2.43
C GLN A 36 14.31 13.95 2.27
N SER A 37 14.14 12.86 1.53
CA SER A 37 15.22 11.90 1.28
C SER A 37 15.87 12.12 -0.08
N PRO A 38 17.14 11.76 -0.23
CA PRO A 38 17.82 11.85 -1.53
C PRO A 38 17.21 10.84 -2.53
N PRO A 39 17.34 11.10 -3.85
CA PRO A 39 16.67 10.30 -4.89
C PRO A 39 17.06 8.83 -4.87
N GLU A 40 18.27 8.47 -4.44
CA GLU A 40 18.73 7.09 -4.27
C GLU A 40 17.87 6.36 -3.22
N LYS A 41 17.56 7.05 -2.12
CA LYS A 41 16.74 6.47 -1.04
C LYS A 41 15.29 6.28 -1.47
N VAL A 42 14.76 7.22 -2.26
CA VAL A 42 13.44 7.12 -2.88
C VAL A 42 13.42 5.93 -3.84
N PHE A 43 14.46 5.79 -4.68
CA PHE A 43 14.61 4.68 -5.61
C PHE A 43 14.58 3.33 -4.89
N GLU A 44 15.44 3.13 -3.90
CA GLU A 44 15.51 1.87 -3.15
C GLU A 44 14.20 1.50 -2.43
N TYR A 45 13.46 2.52 -1.97
CA TYR A 45 12.22 2.31 -1.22
C TYR A 45 11.07 1.86 -2.13
N PHE A 46 10.91 2.51 -3.30
CA PHE A 46 9.80 2.24 -4.20
C PHE A 46 10.07 1.08 -5.18
N ALA A 47 11.33 0.72 -5.42
CA ALA A 47 11.70 -0.39 -6.28
C ALA A 47 11.13 -1.74 -5.81
N SER A 48 10.37 -2.41 -6.68
CA SER A 48 9.79 -3.72 -6.38
C SER A 48 10.70 -4.90 -6.77
N ILE A 49 11.70 -4.68 -7.61
CA ILE A 49 12.58 -5.74 -8.12
C ILE A 49 13.95 -5.64 -7.43
N LYS A 50 14.37 -6.75 -6.82
CA LYS A 50 15.71 -6.92 -6.22
C LYS A 50 16.31 -8.23 -6.71
N THR A 51 17.42 -8.15 -7.42
CA THR A 51 18.15 -9.31 -7.94
C THR A 51 19.00 -9.93 -6.82
N ALA A 52 19.27 -11.25 -6.90
CA ALA A 52 20.18 -11.93 -5.99
C ALA A 52 21.60 -11.31 -5.95
N ASN A 53 21.97 -10.62 -7.03
CA ASN A 53 23.25 -9.92 -7.17
C ASN A 53 23.28 -8.55 -6.44
N GLY A 54 22.19 -8.14 -5.80
CA GLY A 54 22.08 -6.85 -5.10
C GLY A 54 21.64 -5.68 -5.98
N GLU A 55 21.41 -5.90 -7.28
CA GLU A 55 20.88 -4.89 -8.17
C GLU A 55 19.40 -4.62 -7.89
N VAL A 56 19.02 -3.35 -7.93
CA VAL A 56 17.66 -2.88 -7.62
C VAL A 56 17.09 -2.20 -8.86
N TYR A 57 15.87 -2.58 -9.24
CA TYR A 57 15.19 -2.01 -10.40
C TYR A 57 13.78 -1.56 -10.05
N MET A 58 13.34 -0.50 -10.73
CA MET A 58 11.96 -0.03 -10.70
C MET A 58 11.22 -0.52 -11.93
N THR A 59 10.00 -1.01 -11.73
CA THR A 59 9.03 -1.09 -12.83
C THR A 59 8.53 0.32 -13.18
N PRO A 60 7.95 0.53 -14.38
CA PRO A 60 7.30 1.80 -14.69
C PRO A 60 6.22 2.20 -13.66
N VAL A 61 5.52 1.23 -13.08
CA VAL A 61 4.52 1.45 -12.02
C VAL A 61 5.18 1.96 -10.73
N ASP A 62 6.32 1.41 -10.35
CA ASP A 62 7.08 1.88 -9.17
C ASP A 62 7.57 3.31 -9.35
N LEU A 63 8.03 3.65 -10.56
CA LEU A 63 8.43 5.01 -10.91
C LEU A 63 7.24 5.98 -10.80
N MET A 64 6.08 5.60 -11.33
CA MET A 64 4.86 6.40 -11.20
C MET A 64 4.48 6.60 -9.73
N ARG A 65 4.62 5.57 -8.88
CA ARG A 65 4.38 5.67 -7.43
C ARG A 65 5.44 6.51 -6.69
N ALA A 66 6.68 6.53 -7.17
CA ALA A 66 7.75 7.33 -6.60
C ALA A 66 7.56 8.83 -6.89
N VAL A 67 7.10 9.17 -8.11
CA VAL A 67 7.01 10.55 -8.60
C VAL A 67 5.64 11.17 -8.38
N VAL A 68 4.55 10.43 -8.61
CA VAL A 68 3.19 10.97 -8.54
C VAL A 68 2.72 10.94 -7.08
N PRO A 69 2.40 12.09 -6.47
CA PRO A 69 1.69 12.10 -5.20
C PRO A 69 0.29 11.53 -5.45
N VAL A 70 0.09 10.27 -5.07
CA VAL A 70 -1.20 9.58 -5.19
C VAL A 70 -2.14 10.15 -4.13
N PHE A 71 -2.66 11.35 -4.35
CA PHE A 71 -3.84 11.79 -3.61
C PHE A 71 -4.99 10.88 -4.04
N PRO A 72 -5.74 10.26 -3.11
CA PRO A 72 -7.03 9.70 -3.50
C PRO A 72 -7.84 10.78 -4.24
N LEU A 73 -8.46 10.42 -5.37
CA LEU A 73 -9.52 11.25 -5.92
C LEU A 73 -10.55 11.46 -4.80
N SER A 74 -11.04 12.70 -4.62
CA SER A 74 -11.94 13.10 -3.51
C SER A 74 -13.17 12.21 -3.33
N GLU A 75 -13.53 11.42 -4.35
CA GLU A 75 -14.70 10.54 -4.41
C GLU A 75 -14.35 9.04 -4.33
N SER A 76 -13.07 8.67 -4.21
CA SER A 76 -12.63 7.27 -4.20
C SER A 76 -12.10 6.84 -2.83
N ASN A 77 -12.62 5.72 -2.31
CA ASN A 77 -12.11 5.11 -1.08
C ASN A 77 -10.69 4.52 -1.24
N CYS A 78 -10.08 4.61 -2.43
CA CYS A 78 -8.72 4.17 -2.71
C CYS A 78 -7.70 5.26 -2.39
N VAL A 79 -7.25 5.28 -1.12
CA VAL A 79 -6.17 6.17 -0.61
C VAL A 79 -4.83 5.95 -1.31
N ARG A 80 -4.64 4.77 -1.93
CA ARG A 80 -3.39 4.32 -2.56
C ARG A 80 -3.68 3.22 -3.57
N GLU A 81 -2.97 3.21 -4.69
CA GLU A 81 -2.93 2.08 -5.63
C GLU A 81 -1.75 1.14 -5.30
N GLY A 82 -2.03 -0.17 -5.32
CA GLY A 82 -1.10 -1.24 -4.92
C GLY A 82 -1.22 -1.69 -3.46
N PHE A 83 -0.59 -2.83 -3.13
CA PHE A 83 -0.62 -3.44 -1.79
C PHE A 83 0.77 -3.42 -1.15
N LEU A 84 0.82 -3.18 0.16
CA LEU A 84 2.04 -3.35 0.92
C LEU A 84 2.32 -4.82 1.22
N ARG A 85 3.58 -5.17 1.43
CA ARG A 85 3.98 -6.51 1.85
C ARG A 85 3.26 -6.88 3.15
N GLY A 86 2.38 -7.87 3.10
CA GLY A 86 1.57 -8.34 4.24
C GLY A 86 0.17 -7.74 4.33
N GLU A 87 -0.26 -6.89 3.39
CA GLU A 87 -1.67 -6.58 3.21
C GLU A 87 -2.37 -7.71 2.44
N GLN A 88 -3.61 -8.06 2.80
CA GLN A 88 -4.41 -8.97 2.00
C GLN A 88 -4.83 -8.25 0.71
N VAL A 89 -4.41 -8.80 -0.42
CA VAL A 89 -4.97 -8.46 -1.73
C VAL A 89 -6.42 -8.92 -1.70
N PRO A 90 -7.44 -8.04 -1.85
CA PRO A 90 -8.81 -8.47 -2.06
C PRO A 90 -8.79 -9.33 -3.32
N ASP A 91 -9.23 -10.58 -3.18
CA ASP A 91 -9.25 -11.59 -4.24
C ASP A 91 -9.48 -10.98 -5.61
N THR A 92 -8.56 -11.25 -6.53
CA THR A 92 -8.82 -11.04 -7.95
C THR A 92 -10.00 -11.93 -8.29
N LEU A 93 -11.17 -11.34 -8.47
CA LEU A 93 -12.31 -12.03 -9.10
C LEU A 93 -11.86 -12.41 -10.50
N ARG A 94 -11.33 -13.63 -10.65
CA ARG A 94 -11.20 -14.28 -11.95
C ARG A 94 -12.62 -14.52 -12.43
N CYS A 95 -12.97 -13.83 -13.51
CA CYS A 95 -14.13 -14.17 -14.33
C CYS A 95 -13.86 -15.50 -15.05
#